data_AF-A0A1G8ZTA0-F1
#
_entry.id   AF-A0A1G8ZTA0-F1
#
_cell.length_a   1.000
_cell.length_b   1.000
_cell.length_c   1.000
_cell.angle_alpha   90.00
_cell.angle_beta   90.00
_cell.angle_gamma   90.00
#
_symmetry.space_group_name_H-M   'P 1'
#
loop_
_entity.id
_entity.type
_entity.pdbx_description
1 polymer ?
#
loop_
_entity_poly.entity_id
_entity_poly.type
_entity_poly.pdbx_seq_one_letter_code
_entity_poly.pdbx_strand_id
1 'polypeptide(L)' 'MRAREWAIAGSFRVPADYDIPDLPSWRVRRNKCGGLAFADGDEEPFIAADRPVTVRR' A
#
# COMPACT_ATOMS: atom_id res chain seq x y z
N MET A 1 -12.68 11.74 -0.54
CA MET A 1 -11.92 10.59 -0.01
C MET A 1 -12.90 9.42 0.16
N ARG A 2 -12.91 8.44 -0.74
CA ARG A 2 -13.95 7.39 -0.85
C ARG A 2 -13.56 6.05 -0.20
N ALA A 3 -12.64 6.07 0.77
CA ALA A 3 -12.05 4.86 1.33
C ALA A 3 -13.11 3.85 1.86
N ARG A 4 -14.19 4.33 2.47
CA ARG A 4 -15.30 3.47 2.95
C ARG A 4 -16.12 2.85 1.83
N GLU A 5 -16.36 3.60 0.76
CA GLU A 5 -17.11 3.15 -0.42
C GLU A 5 -16.34 2.03 -1.15
N TRP A 6 -15.02 2.22 -1.31
CA TRP A 6 -14.14 1.22 -1.90
C TRP A 6 -14.04 -0.08 -1.06
N ALA A 7 -14.01 0.05 0.27
CA ALA A 7 -14.00 -1.11 1.16
C ALA A 7 -15.28 -1.97 1.05
N ILE A 8 -16.44 -1.32 0.85
CA ILE A 8 -17.71 -2.02 0.65
C ILE A 8 -17.74 -2.65 -0.74
N ALA A 9 -17.33 -1.92 -1.79
CA ALA A 9 -17.30 -2.43 -3.16
C ALA A 9 -16.45 -3.72 -3.28
N GLY A 10 -15.28 -3.77 -2.62
CA GLY A 10 -14.42 -4.95 -2.59
C GLY A 10 -15.02 -6.18 -1.91
N SER A 11 -16.13 -6.06 -1.18
CA SER A 11 -16.84 -7.20 -0.56
C SER A 11 -17.87 -7.85 -1.48
N PHE A 12 -18.28 -7.16 -2.55
CA PHE A 12 -19.37 -7.61 -3.45
C PHE A 12 -18.92 -7.79 -4.90
N ARG A 13 -17.82 -7.16 -5.31
CA ARG A 13 -17.28 -7.20 -6.67
C ARG A 13 -15.76 -7.11 -6.65
N VAL A 14 -15.14 -7.60 -7.72
CA VAL A 14 -13.68 -7.47 -7.89
C VAL A 14 -13.37 -6.13 -8.55
N PRO A 15 -12.22 -5.48 -8.25
CA PRO A 15 -11.87 -4.18 -8.83
C PRO A 15 -11.92 -4.14 -10.37
N ALA A 16 -11.64 -5.27 -11.02
CA ALA A 16 -11.73 -5.43 -12.47
C ALA A 16 -13.13 -5.11 -13.04
N ASP A 17 -14.20 -5.29 -12.26
CA ASP A 17 -15.58 -4.98 -12.68
C ASP A 17 -15.84 -3.47 -12.86
N TYR A 18 -14.88 -2.62 -12.48
CA TYR A 18 -14.95 -1.16 -12.52
C TYR A 18 -13.79 -0.52 -13.30
N ASP A 19 -13.10 -1.29 -14.15
CA ASP A 19 -11.90 -0.85 -14.88
C ASP A 19 -10.80 -0.29 -13.95
N ILE A 20 -10.78 -0.73 -12.68
CA ILE A 20 -9.76 -0.32 -11.73
C ILE A 20 -8.52 -1.18 -11.99
N PRO A 21 -7.36 -0.56 -12.23
CA PRO A 21 -6.15 -1.30 -12.47
C PRO A 21 -5.73 -2.10 -11.23
N ASP A 22 -5.08 -3.24 -11.47
CA ASP A 22 -4.45 -4.00 -10.39
C ASP A 22 -3.41 -3.14 -9.67
N LEU A 23 -3.32 -3.35 -8.36
CA LEU A 23 -2.29 -2.69 -7.57
C LEU A 23 -0.91 -3.24 -7.96
N PRO A 24 0.09 -2.36 -8.16
CA PRO A 24 1.44 -2.83 -8.41
C PRO A 24 1.96 -3.61 -7.21
N SER A 25 2.75 -4.64 -7.47
CA SER A 25 3.37 -5.46 -6.43
C SER A 25 4.55 -4.73 -5.78
N TRP A 26 4.26 -3.90 -4.77
CA TRP A 26 5.29 -3.18 -4.02
C TRP A 26 6.01 -4.08 -3.03
N ARG A 27 7.32 -3.88 -2.91
CA ARG A 27 8.12 -4.46 -1.84
C ARG A 27 8.19 -3.53 -0.64
N VAL A 28 7.98 -4.11 0.53
CA VAL A 28 8.17 -3.44 1.81
C VAL A 28 9.57 -3.77 2.33
N ARG A 29 10.41 -2.75 2.47
CA ARG A 29 11.75 -2.88 3.07
C ARG A 29 11.74 -2.24 4.46
N ARG A 30 12.33 -2.94 5.43
CA ARG A 30 12.55 -2.45 6.80
C ARG A 30 14.04 -2.37 7.07
N ASN A 31 14.50 -1.26 7.61
CA ASN A 31 15.91 -1.11 7.99
C ASN A 31 16.13 -1.46 9.49
N LYS A 32 17.39 -1.60 9.90
CA LYS A 32 17.76 -1.95 11.29
C LYS A 32 17.37 -0.87 12.31
N CYS A 33 17.16 0.37 11.87
CA CYS A 33 16.78 1.51 12.71
C CYS A 33 15.25 1.66 12.84
N GLY A 34 14.46 0.74 12.27
CA GLY A 34 13.00 0.78 12.32
C GLY A 34 12.34 1.60 11.20
N GLY A 35 13.12 2.10 10.25
CA GLY A 35 12.61 2.77 9.05
C GLY A 35 11.85 1.81 8.13
N LEU A 36 10.90 2.36 7.41
CA LEU A 36 10.00 1.68 6.48
C LEU A 36 10.11 2.33 5.10
N ALA A 37 10.29 1.52 4.07
CA ALA A 37 10.34 2.01 2.70
C ALA A 37 9.51 1.12 1.76
N PHE A 38 8.89 1.72 0.76
CA PHE A 38 8.18 1.07 -0.32
C PHE A 38 8.92 1.29 -1.63
N ALA A 39 9.14 0.22 -2.36
CA ALA A 39 9.82 0.21 -3.65
C ALA A 39 9.08 -0.66 -4.65
N ASP A 40 9.21 -0.34 -5.94
CA ASP A 40 8.82 -1.25 -7.01
C ASP A 40 9.99 -2.20 -7.29
N GLY A 41 9.77 -3.50 -7.08
CA GLY A 41 10.83 -4.50 -7.18
C GLY A 41 12.07 -4.17 -6.34
N ASP A 42 13.22 -4.06 -7.01
CA ASP A 42 14.51 -3.73 -6.40
C ASP A 42 15.00 -2.32 -6.71
N GLU A 43 14.13 -1.46 -7.25
CA GLU A 43 14.41 -0.06 -7.56
C GLU A 43 14.55 0.81 -6.29
N GLU A 44 14.88 2.08 -6.51
CA GLU A 44 14.98 3.07 -5.44
C GLU A 44 13.61 3.28 -4.77
N PRO A 45 13.53 3.32 -3.44
CA PRO A 45 12.27 3.53 -2.75
C PRO A 45 11.64 4.89 -3.09
N PHE A 46 10.36 4.88 -3.44
CA PHE A 46 9.62 6.10 -3.77
C PHE A 46 8.87 6.68 -2.56
N ILE A 47 8.62 5.87 -1.52
CA ILE A 47 8.12 6.32 -0.21
C ILE A 47 9.02 5.74 0.86
N ALA A 48 9.59 6.59 1.70
CA ALA A 48 10.39 6.18 2.85
C ALA A 48 10.01 6.98 4.09
N ALA A 49 9.99 6.32 5.24
CA ALA A 49 9.79 6.91 6.55
C ALA A 49 10.88 6.38 7.48
N ASP A 50 11.67 7.28 8.06
CA ASP A 50 12.75 6.91 8.98
C ASP A 50 12.21 6.42 10.34
N ARG A 51 11.12 7.05 10.83
CA ARG A 51 10.51 6.75 12.14
C ARG A 51 9.00 6.53 12.03
N PRO A 52 8.54 5.45 11.39
CA PRO A 52 7.12 5.15 11.25
C PRO A 52 6.47 4.84 12.61
N VAL A 53 5.25 5.33 12.82
CA VAL A 53 4.47 5.07 14.03
C VAL A 53 3.42 3.99 13.72
N THR A 54 3.30 3.00 14.60
CA THR A 54 2.26 1.98 14.47
C THR A 54 0.93 2.55 14.95
N VAL A 55 -0.06 2.62 14.05
CA VAL A 55 -1.44 2.94 14.41
C VAL A 55 -2.17 1.64 14.71
N ARG A 56 -2.71 1.51 15.93
CA ARG A 56 -3.62 0.41 16.29
C ARG A 56 -5.04 0.82 15.91
N ARG A 57 -5.75 -0.07 15.22
CA ARG A 57 -7.12 0.16 14.76
C ARG A 57 -8.10 -0.65 15.60
#